data_AF-A0A495SVP9-F1
#
_entry.id   AF-A0A495SVP9-F1
#
_cell.length_a   1.000
_cell.length_b   1.000
_cell.length_c   1.000
_cell.angle_alpha   90.00
_cell.angle_beta   90.00
_cell.angle_gamma   90.00
#
_symmetry.space_group_name_H-M   'P 1'
#
loop_
_entity.id
_entity.type
_entity.pdbx_description
1 polymer ?
#
loop_
_entity_poly.entity_id
_entity_poly.type
_entity_poly.pdbx_seq_one_letter_code
_entity_poly.pdbx_strand_id
1 'polypeptide(L)'
;MNNLRIRSQFWGSAALVSAVFALAFAVLTLATCGDTPIQAAGIAALIAFALEYARRQKLSRLRSDFARSTRSTDCHIIINGVVAGSVSEPDYIEMRIQSMLDPRNYVGQFVAVSRFLVVCMAASTVAIPVLLFWWLVIATAVAPESVIQNLTPLYRIIAAAPTIASTAPLFAQLGSTVITLSATFFMVAIGAMLFFTMACSH
;
A
#
# COMPACT_ATOMS: atom_id res chain seq x y z
N MET A 1 36.87 13.37 12.69
CA MET A 1 35.94 12.25 12.40
C MET A 1 34.77 12.37 13.36
N ASN A 2 33.68 13.03 12.93
CA ASN A 2 32.56 13.35 13.82
C ASN A 2 31.64 12.14 14.04
N ASN A 3 31.38 11.84 15.31
CA ASN A 3 30.46 10.84 15.83
C ASN A 3 28.98 11.15 15.51
N LEU A 4 28.62 11.20 14.22
CA LEU A 4 27.25 11.48 13.76
C LEU A 4 26.47 10.22 13.32
N ARG A 5 27.09 9.03 13.31
CA ARG A 5 26.53 7.85 12.60
C ARG A 5 25.59 6.94 13.40
N ILE A 6 25.45 7.10 14.72
CA ILE A 6 24.68 6.15 15.55
C ILE A 6 23.24 6.64 15.82
N ARG A 7 23.00 7.96 15.88
CA ARG A 7 21.66 8.48 16.20
C ARG A 7 20.62 8.24 15.11
N SER A 8 20.95 8.27 13.81
CA SER A 8 19.94 8.24 12.72
C SER A 8 19.32 6.88 12.43
N GLN A 9 20.00 5.77 12.72
CA GLN A 9 19.50 4.43 12.36
C GLN A 9 18.18 4.08 13.05
N PHE A 10 18.04 4.43 14.34
CA PHE A 10 16.85 4.11 15.12
C PHE A 10 15.62 4.87 14.66
N TRP A 11 15.77 6.14 14.25
CA TRP A 11 14.64 6.94 13.76
C TRP A 11 14.12 6.45 12.42
N GLY A 12 15.00 6.02 11.50
CA GLY A 12 14.60 5.42 10.23
C GLY A 12 13.82 4.11 10.43
N SER A 13 14.31 3.21 11.30
CA SER A 13 13.59 1.97 11.67
C SER A 13 12.24 2.26 12.32
N ALA A 14 12.19 3.15 13.31
CA ALA A 14 10.97 3.47 14.02
C ALA A 14 9.92 4.12 13.11
N ALA A 15 10.35 5.01 12.20
CA ALA A 15 9.46 5.64 11.23
C ALA A 15 8.89 4.62 10.24
N LEU A 16 9.71 3.71 9.70
CA LEU A 16 9.25 2.67 8.80
C LEU A 16 8.27 1.71 9.50
N VAL A 17 8.65 1.18 10.66
CA VAL A 17 7.81 0.22 11.39
C VAL A 17 6.48 0.85 11.80
N SER A 18 6.50 2.07 12.34
CA SER A 18 5.27 2.75 12.76
C SER A 18 4.36 3.09 11.57
N ALA A 19 4.93 3.60 10.47
CA ALA A 19 4.16 3.92 9.26
C ALA A 19 3.53 2.67 8.63
N VAL A 20 4.31 1.61 8.44
CA VAL A 20 3.82 0.35 7.87
C VAL A 20 2.79 -0.30 8.79
N PHE A 21 3.07 -0.35 10.09
CA PHE A 21 2.13 -0.92 11.06
C PHE A 21 0.80 -0.16 11.04
N ALA A 22 0.85 1.17 11.16
CA ALA A 22 -0.37 1.99 11.17
C ALA A 22 -1.18 1.82 9.88
N LEU A 23 -0.51 1.79 8.72
CA LEU A 23 -1.16 1.62 7.44
C LEU A 23 -1.78 0.22 7.29
N ALA A 24 -1.00 -0.83 7.55
CA ALA A 24 -1.48 -2.21 7.47
C ALA A 24 -2.61 -2.48 8.47
N PHE A 25 -2.49 -1.97 9.70
CA PHE A 25 -3.51 -2.10 10.73
C PHE A 25 -4.80 -1.39 10.34
N ALA A 26 -4.72 -0.14 9.86
CA ALA A 26 -5.89 0.60 9.41
C ALA A 26 -6.60 -0.13 8.26
N VAL A 27 -5.84 -0.58 7.26
CA VAL A 27 -6.38 -1.32 6.11
C VAL A 27 -7.05 -2.63 6.55
N LEU A 28 -6.39 -3.43 7.39
CA LEU A 28 -6.92 -4.71 7.86
C LEU A 28 -8.15 -4.53 8.76
N THR A 29 -8.15 -3.52 9.63
CA THR A 29 -9.29 -3.22 10.51
C THR A 29 -10.50 -2.76 9.70
N LEU A 30 -10.28 -1.93 8.67
CA LEU A 30 -11.33 -1.53 7.75
C LEU A 30 -11.87 -2.73 6.95
N ALA A 31 -10.97 -3.61 6.48
CA ALA A 31 -11.34 -4.79 5.71
C ALA A 31 -12.16 -5.83 6.50
N THR A 32 -12.01 -5.86 7.83
CA THR A 32 -12.74 -6.78 8.73
C THR A 32 -13.88 -6.11 9.49
N CYS A 33 -14.26 -4.87 9.12
CA CYS A 33 -15.24 -4.06 9.86
C CYS A 33 -14.90 -3.86 11.35
N GLY A 34 -13.66 -4.12 11.78
CA GLY A 34 -13.28 -4.10 13.18
C GLY A 34 -13.66 -5.36 13.97
N ASP A 35 -14.10 -6.45 13.34
CA ASP A 35 -14.50 -7.68 14.04
C ASP A 35 -13.31 -8.42 14.66
N THR A 36 -12.11 -8.25 14.12
CA THR A 36 -10.90 -8.99 14.53
C THR A 36 -9.67 -8.08 14.73
N PRO A 37 -9.75 -7.07 15.61
CA PRO A 37 -8.71 -6.05 15.74
C PRO A 37 -7.38 -6.64 16.25
N ILE A 38 -7.43 -7.69 17.08
CA ILE A 38 -6.23 -8.37 17.60
C ILE A 38 -5.49 -9.10 16.46
N GLN A 39 -6.23 -9.80 15.59
CA GLN A 39 -5.64 -10.49 14.45
C GLN A 39 -5.07 -9.49 13.44
N ALA A 40 -5.79 -8.39 13.17
CA ALA A 40 -5.33 -7.30 12.34
C ALA A 40 -4.01 -6.68 12.86
N ALA A 41 -3.91 -6.44 14.18
CA ALA A 41 -2.68 -5.95 14.80
C ALA A 41 -1.53 -6.96 14.67
N GLY A 42 -1.79 -8.25 14.89
CA GLY A 42 -0.79 -9.32 14.74
C GLY A 42 -0.23 -9.39 13.32
N ILE A 43 -1.11 -9.38 12.31
CA ILE A 43 -0.70 -9.41 10.88
C ILE A 43 0.03 -8.12 10.51
N ALA A 44 -0.45 -6.95 10.93
CA ALA A 44 0.23 -5.67 10.68
C ALA A 44 1.64 -5.64 11.29
N ALA A 45 1.83 -6.18 12.49
CA ALA A 45 3.13 -6.32 13.12
C ALA A 45 4.06 -7.26 12.33
N LEU A 46 3.55 -8.39 11.85
CA LEU A 46 4.32 -9.32 11.01
C LEU A 46 4.76 -8.66 9.69
N ILE A 47 3.89 -7.89 9.04
CA ILE A 47 4.21 -7.15 7.81
C ILE A 47 5.30 -6.11 8.09
N ALA A 48 5.15 -5.31 9.15
CA ALA A 48 6.13 -4.30 9.53
C ALA A 48 7.49 -4.92 9.87
N PHE A 49 7.48 -6.05 10.59
CA PHE A 49 8.69 -6.79 10.91
C PHE A 49 9.37 -7.36 9.66
N ALA A 50 8.60 -7.97 8.75
CA ALA A 50 9.12 -8.53 7.50
C ALA A 50 9.77 -7.45 6.62
N LEU A 51 9.15 -6.27 6.50
CA LEU A 51 9.71 -5.15 5.75
C LEU A 51 10.96 -4.57 6.40
N GLU A 52 10.99 -4.42 7.73
CA GLU A 52 12.21 -3.98 8.44
C GLU A 52 13.34 -5.01 8.31
N TYR A 53 13.02 -6.31 8.34
CA TYR A 53 13.98 -7.39 8.09
C TYR A 53 14.56 -7.31 6.67
N ALA A 54 13.70 -7.19 5.65
CA ALA A 54 14.12 -7.03 4.26
C ALA A 54 15.00 -5.78 4.07
N ARG A 55 14.65 -4.66 4.72
CA ARG A 55 15.46 -3.43 4.71
C ARG A 55 16.85 -3.68 5.30
N ARG A 56 16.94 -4.36 6.46
CA ARG A 56 18.22 -4.68 7.10
C ARG A 56 19.09 -5.57 6.23
N GLN A 57 18.50 -6.56 5.56
CA GLN A 57 19.22 -7.42 4.62
C GLN A 57 19.73 -6.64 3.40
N LYS A 58 18.93 -5.71 2.87
CA LYS A 58 19.37 -4.83 1.76
C LYS A 58 20.50 -3.90 2.19
N LEU A 59 20.41 -3.36 3.41
CA LEU A 59 21.43 -2.47 3.97
C LEU A 59 22.74 -3.21 4.26
N SER A 60 22.68 -4.47 4.70
CA SER A 60 23.89 -5.28 4.90
C SER A 60 24.60 -5.60 3.58
N ARG A 61 23.83 -5.92 2.53
CA ARG A 61 24.37 -6.09 1.16
C ARG A 61 25.03 -4.82 0.64
N LEU A 62 24.37 -3.66 0.74
CA LEU A 62 24.96 -2.40 0.32
C LEU A 62 26.26 -2.06 1.08
N ARG A 63 26.35 -2.40 2.36
CA ARG A 63 27.59 -2.22 3.13
C ARG A 63 28.70 -3.17 2.68
N SER A 64 28.38 -4.42 2.34
CA SER A 64 29.37 -5.34 1.78
C SER A 64 29.84 -4.89 0.41
N ASP A 65 28.94 -4.35 -0.41
CA ASP A 65 29.26 -3.85 -1.75
C ASP A 65 30.15 -2.59 -1.64
N PHE A 66 29.83 -1.67 -0.74
CA PHE A 66 30.68 -0.51 -0.43
C PHE A 66 32.10 -0.93 -0.04
N ALA A 67 32.23 -1.95 0.83
CA ALA A 67 33.52 -2.45 1.29
C ALA A 67 34.34 -3.13 0.18
N ARG A 68 33.68 -3.64 -0.86
CA ARG A 68 34.33 -4.26 -2.04
C ARG A 68 34.56 -3.30 -3.19
N SER A 69 33.82 -2.19 -3.24
CA SER A 69 33.88 -1.22 -4.33
C SER A 69 35.27 -0.57 -4.41
N THR A 70 35.80 -0.49 -5.63
CA THR A 70 37.09 0.14 -5.90
C THR A 70 36.80 1.52 -6.47
N ARG A 71 37.53 2.57 -6.03
CA ARG A 71 37.31 3.96 -6.49
C ARG A 71 37.48 4.20 -8.00
N SER A 72 37.87 3.18 -8.77
CA SER A 72 38.08 3.28 -10.21
C SER A 72 36.84 3.00 -11.06
N THR A 73 35.75 2.51 -10.46
CA THR A 73 34.52 2.19 -11.20
C THR A 73 33.54 3.37 -11.11
N ASP A 74 33.21 3.96 -12.25
CA ASP A 74 32.22 5.03 -12.35
C ASP A 74 30.84 4.47 -12.71
N CYS A 75 29.83 4.87 -11.95
CA CYS A 75 28.42 4.62 -12.25
C CYS A 75 27.87 5.77 -13.10
N HIS A 76 27.38 5.47 -14.30
CA HIS A 76 26.70 6.45 -15.14
C HIS A 76 25.25 6.65 -14.66
N ILE A 77 24.88 7.91 -14.45
CA ILE A 77 23.50 8.30 -14.13
C ILE A 77 22.79 8.57 -15.44
N ILE A 78 21.76 7.78 -15.73
CA ILE A 78 20.95 7.91 -16.96
C ILE A 78 19.60 8.53 -16.58
N ILE A 79 19.25 9.64 -17.22
CA ILE A 79 17.95 10.31 -17.08
C ILE A 79 17.32 10.36 -18.47
N ASN A 80 16.14 9.76 -18.64
CA ASN A 80 15.43 9.69 -19.93
C ASN A 80 16.28 9.14 -21.09
N GLY A 81 17.12 8.15 -20.82
CA GLY A 81 17.99 7.52 -21.83
C GLY A 81 19.27 8.31 -22.15
N VAL A 82 19.50 9.48 -21.54
CA VAL A 82 20.72 10.27 -21.73
C VAL A 82 21.60 10.19 -20.48
N VAL A 83 22.90 10.01 -20.66
CA VAL A 83 23.87 10.06 -19.55
C VAL A 83 23.96 11.49 -19.04
N ALA A 84 23.42 11.72 -17.85
CA ALA A 84 23.39 13.02 -17.19
C ALA A 84 24.66 13.31 -16.38
N GLY A 85 25.44 12.27 -16.06
CA GLY A 85 26.72 12.39 -15.35
C GLY A 85 27.28 11.02 -14.94
N SER A 86 28.47 11.03 -14.32
CA SER A 86 29.03 9.86 -13.64
C SER A 86 29.30 10.19 -12.18
N VAL A 87 29.16 9.18 -11.33
CA VAL A 87 29.49 9.24 -9.90
C VAL A 87 30.30 7.99 -9.58
N SER A 88 31.33 8.13 -8.75
CA SER A 88 32.11 6.96 -8.34
C SER A 88 31.20 5.96 -7.63
N GLU A 89 31.36 4.67 -7.93
CA GLU A 89 30.59 3.59 -7.32
C GLU A 89 30.50 3.68 -5.77
N PRO A 90 31.60 3.93 -5.03
CA PRO A 90 31.52 4.09 -3.57
C PRO A 90 30.65 5.29 -3.15
N ASP A 91 30.76 6.42 -3.83
CA ASP A 91 29.95 7.61 -3.49
C ASP A 91 28.46 7.36 -3.76
N TYR A 92 28.14 6.64 -4.85
CA TYR A 92 26.77 6.22 -5.15
C TYR A 92 26.21 5.29 -4.06
N ILE A 93 26.98 4.29 -3.64
CA ILE A 93 26.54 3.34 -2.61
C ILE A 93 26.36 4.04 -1.25
N GLU A 94 27.28 4.94 -0.88
CA GLU A 94 27.15 5.74 0.36
C GLU A 94 25.89 6.63 0.31
N MET A 95 25.62 7.29 -0.82
CA MET A 95 24.40 8.08 -1.01
C MET A 95 23.15 7.22 -0.86
N ARG A 96 23.17 6.00 -1.42
CA ARG A 96 22.05 5.04 -1.28
C ARG A 96 21.84 4.60 0.17
N ILE A 97 22.91 4.31 0.91
CA ILE A 97 22.84 3.97 2.34
C ILE A 97 22.25 5.14 3.13
N GLN A 98 22.72 6.37 2.90
CA GLN A 98 22.21 7.56 3.59
C GLN A 98 20.72 7.78 3.30
N SER A 99 20.29 7.63 2.05
CA SER A 99 18.88 7.76 1.66
C SER A 99 17.95 6.71 2.32
N MET A 100 18.47 5.51 2.59
CA MET A 100 17.71 4.45 3.30
C MET A 100 17.68 4.64 4.82
N LEU A 101 18.56 5.47 5.37
CA LEU A 101 18.60 5.79 6.79
C LEU A 101 17.82 7.07 7.12
N ASP A 102 17.50 7.90 6.12
CA ASP A 102 16.76 9.14 6.34
C ASP A 102 15.28 8.86 6.67
N PRO A 103 14.81 9.18 7.89
CA PRO A 103 13.39 9.03 8.27
C PRO A 103 12.45 9.87 7.39
N ARG A 104 12.92 11.00 6.84
CA ARG A 104 12.09 11.90 6.02
C ARG A 104 11.60 11.23 4.74
N ASN A 105 12.41 10.34 4.17
CA ASN A 105 12.04 9.60 2.98
C ASN A 105 10.83 8.69 3.25
N TYR A 106 10.82 8.00 4.41
CA TYR A 106 9.71 7.14 4.81
C TYR A 106 8.45 7.93 5.15
N VAL A 107 8.60 9.07 5.83
CA VAL A 107 7.46 9.98 6.09
C VAL A 107 6.89 10.51 4.77
N GLY A 108 7.73 10.91 3.83
CA GLY A 108 7.30 11.36 2.49
C GLY A 108 6.55 10.27 1.74
N GLN A 109 7.06 9.04 1.74
CA GLN A 109 6.39 7.89 1.13
C GLN A 109 5.05 7.58 1.81
N PHE A 110 5.00 7.60 3.14
CA PHE A 110 3.75 7.42 3.88
C PHE A 110 2.70 8.49 3.54
N VAL A 111 3.11 9.76 3.45
CA VAL A 111 2.21 10.86 3.06
C VAL A 111 1.74 10.70 1.61
N ALA A 112 2.62 10.30 0.70
CA ALA A 112 2.24 10.06 -0.69
C ALA A 112 1.25 8.90 -0.82
N VAL A 113 1.52 7.77 -0.14
CA VAL A 113 0.65 6.59 -0.16
C VAL A 113 -0.69 6.89 0.51
N SER A 114 -0.71 7.58 1.64
CA SER A 114 -1.96 7.97 2.31
C SER A 114 -2.79 8.93 1.47
N ARG A 115 -2.18 9.93 0.81
CA ARG A 115 -2.89 10.79 -0.15
C ARG A 115 -3.48 9.99 -1.31
N PHE A 116 -2.70 9.07 -1.88
CA PHE A 116 -3.17 8.19 -2.93
C PHE A 116 -4.36 7.34 -2.46
N LEU A 117 -4.30 6.76 -1.25
CA LEU A 117 -5.40 6.00 -0.66
C LEU A 117 -6.67 6.84 -0.51
N VAL A 118 -6.56 8.08 -0.04
CA VAL A 118 -7.72 8.99 0.07
C VAL A 118 -8.32 9.27 -1.31
N VAL A 119 -7.49 9.50 -2.33
CA VAL A 119 -7.96 9.70 -3.72
C VAL A 119 -8.63 8.44 -4.25
N CYS A 120 -8.06 7.25 -4.03
CA CYS A 120 -8.67 5.99 -4.43
C CYS A 120 -10.00 5.73 -3.72
N MET A 121 -10.09 6.01 -2.42
CA MET A 121 -11.35 5.92 -1.69
C MET A 121 -12.40 6.87 -2.26
N ALA A 122 -12.04 8.14 -2.50
CA ALA A 122 -12.94 9.14 -3.07
C ALA A 122 -13.35 8.81 -4.53
N ALA A 123 -12.46 8.21 -5.32
CA ALA A 123 -12.80 7.73 -6.65
C ALA A 123 -13.74 6.52 -6.57
N SER A 124 -13.49 5.60 -5.64
CA SER A 124 -14.31 4.39 -5.46
C SER A 124 -15.73 4.70 -5.00
N THR A 125 -15.92 5.70 -4.13
CA THR A 125 -17.25 6.12 -3.68
C THR A 125 -18.14 6.65 -4.81
N VAL A 126 -17.56 7.14 -5.90
CA VAL A 126 -18.30 7.59 -7.09
C VAL A 126 -18.36 6.50 -8.16
N ALA A 127 -17.24 5.83 -8.44
CA ALA A 127 -17.14 4.85 -9.50
C ALA A 127 -18.03 3.63 -9.25
N ILE A 128 -18.11 3.14 -8.00
CA ILE A 128 -18.86 1.93 -7.68
C ILE A 128 -20.37 2.11 -7.88
N PRO A 129 -21.03 3.17 -7.35
CA PRO A 129 -22.43 3.41 -7.65
C PRO A 129 -22.73 3.53 -9.15
N VAL A 130 -21.85 4.23 -9.90
CA VAL A 130 -22.01 4.40 -11.35
C VAL A 130 -21.88 3.07 -12.08
N LEU A 131 -20.87 2.27 -11.76
CA LEU A 131 -20.66 0.95 -12.35
C LEU A 131 -21.79 -0.01 -11.99
N LEU A 132 -22.27 0.01 -10.74
CA LEU A 132 -23.42 -0.80 -10.32
C LEU A 132 -24.70 -0.39 -11.06
N PHE A 133 -24.94 0.92 -11.21
CA PHE A 133 -26.08 1.42 -11.99
C PHE A 133 -26.05 0.90 -13.42
N TRP A 134 -24.93 1.07 -14.13
CA TRP A 134 -24.81 0.61 -15.51
C TRP A 134 -24.86 -0.91 -15.63
N TRP A 135 -24.22 -1.63 -14.71
CA TRP A 135 -24.32 -3.09 -14.64
C TRP A 135 -25.78 -3.54 -14.52
N LEU A 136 -26.55 -2.89 -13.65
CA LEU A 136 -27.96 -3.23 -13.42
C LEU A 136 -28.83 -2.90 -14.65
N VAL A 137 -28.59 -1.77 -15.31
CA VAL A 137 -29.26 -1.41 -16.58
C VAL A 137 -28.99 -2.46 -17.66
N ILE A 138 -27.73 -2.84 -17.87
CA ILE A 138 -27.34 -3.84 -18.87
C ILE A 138 -27.91 -5.21 -18.52
N ALA A 139 -27.78 -5.64 -17.26
CA ALA A 139 -28.29 -6.93 -16.80
C ALA A 139 -29.82 -7.03 -16.96
N THR A 140 -30.54 -5.95 -16.70
CA THR A 140 -32.00 -5.90 -16.87
C THR A 140 -32.39 -5.95 -18.34
N ALA A 141 -31.62 -5.32 -19.23
CA ALA A 141 -31.87 -5.37 -20.67
C ALA A 141 -31.62 -6.76 -21.27
N VAL A 142 -30.63 -7.50 -20.76
CA VAL A 142 -30.24 -8.82 -21.30
C VAL A 142 -31.04 -9.97 -20.68
N ALA A 143 -31.26 -9.94 -19.35
CA ALA A 143 -31.87 -11.06 -18.62
C ALA A 143 -32.71 -10.55 -17.43
N PRO A 144 -33.86 -9.91 -17.69
CA PRO A 144 -34.67 -9.24 -16.65
C PRO A 144 -35.13 -10.21 -15.55
N GLU A 145 -35.51 -11.44 -15.90
CA GLU A 145 -35.91 -12.51 -14.97
C GLU A 145 -34.83 -12.78 -13.91
N SER A 146 -33.56 -12.85 -14.33
CA SER A 146 -32.42 -13.13 -13.43
C SER A 146 -32.15 -11.97 -12.47
N VAL A 147 -32.34 -10.73 -12.92
CA VAL A 147 -32.19 -9.54 -12.07
C VAL A 147 -33.29 -9.50 -11.02
N ILE A 148 -34.53 -9.78 -11.40
CA ILE A 148 -35.67 -9.85 -10.47
C ILE A 148 -35.41 -10.93 -9.41
N GLN A 149 -35.01 -12.14 -9.81
CA GLN A 149 -34.73 -13.24 -8.87
C GLN A 149 -33.64 -12.88 -7.85
N ASN A 150 -32.57 -12.20 -8.28
CA ASN A 150 -31.46 -11.80 -7.41
C ASN A 150 -31.76 -10.59 -6.53
N LEU A 151 -32.61 -9.66 -6.99
CA LEU A 151 -32.99 -8.46 -6.23
C LEU A 151 -34.20 -8.68 -5.31
N THR A 152 -35.05 -9.68 -5.57
CA THR A 152 -36.24 -9.99 -4.76
C THR A 152 -35.94 -10.19 -3.27
N PRO A 153 -34.88 -10.91 -2.86
CA PRO A 153 -34.53 -11.05 -1.43
C PRO A 153 -34.21 -9.70 -0.80
N LEU A 154 -33.48 -8.85 -1.53
CA LEU A 154 -33.06 -7.53 -1.09
C LEU A 154 -34.27 -6.60 -0.95
N TYR A 155 -35.18 -6.63 -1.92
CA TYR A 155 -36.45 -5.91 -1.87
C TYR A 155 -37.32 -6.34 -0.69
N ARG A 156 -37.43 -7.66 -0.41
CA ARG A 156 -38.19 -8.16 0.74
C ARG A 156 -37.61 -7.69 2.08
N ILE A 157 -36.28 -7.65 2.19
CA ILE A 157 -35.62 -7.15 3.40
C ILE A 157 -35.85 -5.64 3.58
N ILE A 158 -35.75 -4.86 2.50
CA ILE A 158 -36.03 -3.40 2.53
C ILE A 158 -37.51 -3.13 2.83
N ALA A 159 -38.43 -3.90 2.24
CA ALA A 159 -39.86 -3.74 2.46
C ALA A 159 -40.32 -4.17 3.86
N ALA A 160 -39.60 -5.12 4.48
CA ALA A 160 -39.84 -5.55 5.86
C ALA A 160 -39.20 -4.62 6.92
N ALA A 161 -38.33 -3.71 6.49
CA ALA A 161 -37.66 -2.76 7.37
C ALA A 161 -38.58 -1.56 7.69
N PRO A 162 -39.00 -1.37 8.96
CA PRO A 162 -39.98 -0.34 9.32
C PRO A 162 -39.44 1.10 9.23
N THR A 163 -38.11 1.28 9.13
CA THR A 163 -37.47 2.59 8.95
C THR A 163 -36.16 2.49 8.16
N ILE A 164 -35.72 3.57 7.51
CA ILE A 164 -34.42 3.65 6.81
C ILE A 164 -33.25 3.24 7.73
N ALA A 165 -33.34 3.55 9.02
CA ALA A 165 -32.35 3.16 10.02
C ALA A 165 -32.16 1.63 10.14
N SER A 166 -33.21 0.83 9.90
CA SER A 166 -33.12 -0.64 9.92
C SER A 166 -32.46 -1.24 8.67
N THR A 167 -32.24 -0.45 7.61
CA THR A 167 -31.46 -0.86 6.42
C THR A 167 -29.99 -0.42 6.46
N ALA A 168 -29.62 0.46 7.40
CA ALA A 168 -28.26 0.90 7.63
C ALA A 168 -27.21 -0.23 7.76
N PRO A 169 -27.46 -1.36 8.47
CA PRO A 169 -26.49 -2.45 8.54
C PRO A 169 -26.23 -3.11 7.19
N LEU A 170 -27.23 -3.16 6.30
CA LEU A 170 -27.11 -3.73 4.95
C LEU A 170 -26.21 -2.86 4.06
N PHE A 171 -26.41 -1.54 4.11
CA PHE A 171 -25.54 -0.58 3.43
C PHE A 171 -24.13 -0.53 4.03
N ALA A 172 -23.99 -0.71 5.35
CA ALA A 172 -22.70 -0.83 6.00
C ALA A 172 -21.93 -2.08 5.54
N GLN A 173 -22.61 -3.21 5.34
CA GLN A 173 -22.02 -4.45 4.81
C GLN A 173 -21.62 -4.34 3.33
N LEU A 174 -22.41 -3.63 2.52
CA LEU A 174 -22.05 -3.30 1.14
C LEU A 174 -20.85 -2.34 1.08
N GLY A 175 -20.84 -1.33 1.95
CA GLY A 175 -19.71 -0.42 2.08
C GLY A 175 -18.44 -1.15 2.51
N SER A 176 -18.55 -2.09 3.46
CA SER A 176 -17.39 -2.84 3.91
C SER A 176 -16.85 -3.79 2.85
N THR A 177 -17.69 -4.56 2.17
CA THR A 177 -17.24 -5.45 1.08
C THR A 177 -16.51 -4.70 -0.04
N VAL A 178 -17.01 -3.52 -0.40
CA VAL A 178 -16.35 -2.59 -1.33
C VAL A 178 -14.97 -2.16 -0.82
N ILE A 179 -14.87 -1.76 0.45
CA ILE A 179 -13.60 -1.34 1.07
C ILE A 179 -12.63 -2.52 1.15
N THR A 180 -13.10 -3.72 1.48
CA THR A 180 -12.29 -4.94 1.56
C THR A 180 -11.73 -5.34 0.20
N LEU A 181 -12.54 -5.27 -0.87
CA LEU A 181 -12.10 -5.54 -2.24
C LEU A 181 -11.05 -4.53 -2.73
N SER A 182 -11.26 -3.24 -2.46
CA SER A 182 -10.30 -2.20 -2.83
C SER A 182 -9.01 -2.28 -2.02
N ALA A 183 -9.09 -2.61 -0.72
CA ALA A 183 -7.94 -2.89 0.14
C ALA A 183 -7.11 -4.10 -0.32
N THR A 184 -7.76 -5.20 -0.73
CA THR A 184 -7.06 -6.39 -1.25
C THR A 184 -6.38 -6.09 -2.58
N PHE A 185 -7.06 -5.41 -3.50
CA PHE A 185 -6.46 -5.00 -4.78
C PHE A 185 -5.23 -4.10 -4.57
N PHE A 186 -5.29 -3.20 -3.58
CA PHE A 186 -4.19 -2.33 -3.22
C PHE A 186 -3.00 -3.09 -2.62
N MET A 187 -3.23 -4.04 -1.70
CA MET A 187 -2.15 -4.88 -1.14
C MET A 187 -1.45 -5.69 -2.23
N VAL A 188 -2.21 -6.22 -3.19
CA VAL A 188 -1.65 -6.94 -4.36
C VAL A 188 -0.84 -5.98 -5.25
N ALA A 189 -1.32 -4.76 -5.49
CA ALA A 189 -0.63 -3.76 -6.30
C ALA A 189 0.67 -3.25 -5.64
N ILE A 190 0.68 -3.00 -4.33
CA ILE A 190 1.89 -2.64 -3.59
C ILE A 190 2.89 -3.80 -3.59
N GLY A 191 2.42 -5.02 -3.35
CA GLY A 191 3.25 -6.22 -3.45
C GLY A 191 3.93 -6.29 -4.82
N ALA A 192 3.15 -6.17 -5.90
CA ALA A 192 3.67 -6.14 -7.26
C ALA A 192 4.71 -5.02 -7.46
N MET A 193 4.42 -3.78 -7.07
CA MET A 193 5.38 -2.67 -7.25
C MET A 193 6.68 -2.84 -6.47
N LEU A 194 6.63 -3.39 -5.24
CA LEU A 194 7.82 -3.65 -4.44
C LEU A 194 8.68 -4.79 -5.01
N PHE A 195 8.08 -5.75 -5.71
CA PHE A 195 8.82 -6.84 -6.37
C PHE A 195 9.31 -6.46 -7.77
N PHE A 196 8.51 -5.77 -8.59
CA PHE A 196 8.90 -5.39 -9.96
C PHE A 196 9.91 -4.25 -10.04
N THR A 197 9.99 -3.38 -9.02
CA THR A 197 11.09 -2.39 -8.92
C THR A 197 12.43 -3.00 -8.52
N MET A 198 12.49 -4.31 -8.20
CA MET A 198 13.75 -5.04 -8.03
C MET A 198 14.27 -5.68 -9.33
N ALA A 199 13.52 -5.59 -10.43
CA ALA A 199 13.89 -6.23 -11.71
C ALA A 199 14.76 -5.37 -12.64
N CYS A 200 15.13 -4.15 -12.27
CA CYS A 200 16.21 -3.44 -12.96
C CYS A 200 17.55 -3.77 -12.28
N SER A 201 18.03 -4.98 -12.55
CA SER A 201 19.44 -5.35 -12.38
C SER A 201 20.01 -5.70 -13.75
N HIS A 202 21.09 -4.97 -14.08
CA HIS A 202 21.94 -5.02 -15.27
C HIS A 202 21.55 -4.10 -16.42
#